data_AF-A0A367YUU6-F1
#
_entry.id   AF-A0A367YUU6-F1
#
_cell.length_a   1.000
_cell.length_b   1.000
_cell.length_c   1.000
_cell.angle_alpha   90.00
_cell.angle_beta   90.00
_cell.angle_gamma   90.00
#
_symmetry.space_group_name_H-M   'P 1'
#
loop_
_entity.id
_entity.type
_entity.pdbx_description
1 polymer ?
#
loop_
_entity_poly.entity_id
_entity_poly.type
_entity_poly.pdbx_seq_one_letter_code
_entity_poly.pdbx_strand_id
1 'polypeptide(L)'
;MRTGTGRALRLLVGHRLRRDRWTLLTWVLCFAFLWGGVAALLGQALDAQARRELVALAVTNPGVLFVRGAPQGDGLGSVMMFSVSSFTGVMAGVLGTTTAVRHTRAEEEAGRSELVGGTPVGRRLPALATAVVGVLATLAAGTALALSGLLAGLDPVGTVVAGAGVWGVGSVFTGVGLLAAQALPTARGAGTAAATVVGVAYLLRGLGDAAGTPSDDLLRVDSAWPSLLSPLGWVQQVHGFGEPRPALLLGYPLLTLLLVGVAVTVEGRRQLGTSVVAPGRGPASAASGLGSPLGLVVRTLRGTTLVWLLLGASLGAVAGLLGPRLAAGLAENPQLAALLERLGAAGHGGSMVDTFLVAVLGFVTLLACLQAMQSVIRLRAEELAVGELALTTHPPRSAWFWSHVGFGLVTGCLVVLVAAGTTAATLALDPGAGTAVRMRTVLAVAAADLPLVVVYLAVGAVLVGLLPTTTGWLGWVLLFGLMLVGQFAPLFGPVDWLRLVSPFHHVANPLADDPRWWPSVVMVAVAVAAVLAARAGWCRRDLVR
;
A
#
# COMPACT_ATOMS: atom_id res chain seq x y z
N MET A 1 -40.67 21.44 6.09
CA MET A 1 -39.83 20.34 5.55
C MET A 1 -38.31 20.57 5.70
N ARG A 2 -37.73 21.75 5.43
CA ARG A 2 -36.26 22.00 5.52
C ARG A 2 -35.63 21.84 6.92
N THR A 3 -36.39 22.07 7.99
CA THR A 3 -35.91 21.95 9.39
C THR A 3 -35.68 20.50 9.84
N GLY A 4 -36.38 19.53 9.26
CA GLY A 4 -36.22 18.10 9.57
C GLY A 4 -34.97 17.48 8.93
N THR A 5 -34.60 17.94 7.74
CA THR A 5 -33.46 17.43 6.96
C THR A 5 -32.12 17.65 7.65
N GLY A 6 -31.90 18.86 8.21
CA GLY A 6 -30.68 19.17 8.94
C GLY A 6 -30.54 18.37 10.23
N ARG A 7 -31.64 18.17 10.97
CA ARG A 7 -31.65 17.35 12.19
C ARG A 7 -31.37 15.88 11.89
N ALA A 8 -31.99 15.33 10.86
CA ALA A 8 -31.77 13.96 10.41
C ALA A 8 -30.29 13.71 10.00
N LEU A 9 -29.70 14.63 9.23
CA LEU A 9 -28.29 14.54 8.84
C LEU A 9 -27.37 14.53 10.07
N ARG A 10 -27.58 15.44 11.03
CA ARG A 10 -26.79 15.50 12.27
C ARG A 10 -26.91 14.22 13.09
N LEU A 11 -28.10 13.62 13.17
CA LEU A 11 -28.31 12.36 13.88
C LEU A 11 -27.56 11.20 13.23
N LEU A 12 -27.62 11.08 11.90
CA LEU A 12 -26.90 10.03 11.15
C LEU A 12 -25.38 10.18 11.29
N VAL A 13 -24.86 11.40 11.13
CA VAL A 13 -23.44 11.71 11.32
C VAL A 13 -23.02 11.37 12.76
N GLY A 14 -23.78 11.84 13.76
CA GLY A 14 -23.49 11.56 15.16
C GLY A 14 -23.58 10.08 15.54
N HIS A 15 -24.46 9.30 14.89
CA HIS A 15 -24.53 7.86 15.08
C HIS A 15 -23.28 7.16 14.53
N ARG A 16 -22.88 7.49 13.29
CA ARG A 16 -21.71 6.89 12.64
C ARG A 16 -20.40 7.24 13.36
N LEU A 17 -20.23 8.50 13.78
CA LEU A 17 -19.07 8.90 14.57
C LEU A 17 -19.00 8.15 15.92
N ARG A 18 -20.14 7.95 16.59
CA ARG A 18 -20.19 7.17 17.84
C ARG A 18 -19.82 5.72 17.63
N ARG A 19 -20.31 5.10 16.55
CA ARG A 19 -20.01 3.71 16.19
C ARG A 19 -18.54 3.52 15.83
N ASP A 20 -17.92 4.51 15.20
CA ASP A 20 -16.58 4.39 14.63
C ASP A 20 -15.50 5.09 15.46
N ARG A 21 -15.85 5.67 16.61
CA ARG A 21 -14.96 6.50 17.43
C ARG A 21 -13.59 5.87 17.70
N TRP A 22 -13.54 4.56 17.95
CA TRP A 22 -12.29 3.87 18.23
C TRP A 22 -11.46 3.68 16.97
N THR A 23 -12.08 3.27 15.87
CA THR A 23 -11.41 3.16 14.56
C THR A 23 -10.88 4.52 14.11
N LEU A 24 -11.69 5.57 14.23
CA LEU A 24 -11.29 6.94 13.88
C LEU A 24 -10.18 7.45 14.79
N LEU A 25 -10.27 7.20 16.11
CA LEU A 25 -9.21 7.56 17.05
C LEU A 25 -7.90 6.85 16.71
N THR A 26 -7.94 5.54 16.41
CA THR A 26 -6.75 4.81 15.97
C THR A 26 -6.13 5.44 14.73
N TRP A 27 -6.93 5.76 13.71
CA TRP A 27 -6.42 6.45 12.51
C TRP A 27 -5.76 7.78 12.86
N VAL A 28 -6.45 8.65 13.60
CA VAL A 28 -5.95 9.96 14.04
C VAL A 28 -4.61 9.82 14.77
N LEU A 29 -4.50 8.88 15.71
CA LEU A 29 -3.27 8.59 16.42
C LEU A 29 -2.17 8.03 15.52
N CYS A 30 -2.49 7.15 14.57
CA CYS A 30 -1.52 6.63 13.60
C CYS A 30 -0.93 7.73 12.72
N PHE A 31 -1.74 8.68 12.25
CA PHE A 31 -1.25 9.83 11.48
C PHE A 31 -0.34 10.74 12.31
N ALA A 32 -0.77 11.08 13.53
CA ALA A 32 0.03 11.89 14.44
C ALA A 32 1.36 11.22 14.78
N PHE A 33 1.32 9.94 15.14
CA PHE A 33 2.49 9.15 15.51
C PHE A 33 3.45 8.94 14.34
N LEU A 34 2.95 8.58 13.16
CA LEU A 34 3.80 8.34 12.00
C LEU A 34 4.53 9.63 11.59
N TRP A 35 3.84 10.76 11.53
CA TRP A 35 4.45 12.02 11.13
C TRP A 35 5.36 12.60 12.22
N GLY A 36 4.83 12.76 13.44
CA GLY A 36 5.58 13.36 14.54
C GLY A 36 6.73 12.47 15.02
N GLY A 37 6.52 11.16 15.08
CA GLY A 37 7.53 10.18 15.48
C GLY A 37 8.69 10.11 14.49
N VAL A 38 8.40 10.09 13.19
CA VAL A 38 9.47 10.13 12.17
C VAL A 38 10.17 11.49 12.14
N ALA A 39 9.45 12.60 12.33
CA ALA A 39 10.08 13.93 12.42
C ALA A 39 11.06 14.02 13.60
N ALA A 40 10.65 13.56 14.78
CA ALA A 40 11.51 13.52 15.95
C ALA A 40 12.73 12.62 15.74
N LEU A 41 12.52 11.42 15.17
CA LEU A 41 13.60 10.48 14.87
C LEU A 41 14.60 11.07 13.87
N LEU A 42 14.15 11.59 12.73
CA LEU A 42 15.03 12.15 11.71
C LEU A 42 15.74 13.41 12.21
N GLY A 43 15.06 14.24 13.00
CA GLY A 43 15.66 15.42 13.62
C GLY A 43 16.78 15.08 14.62
N GLN A 44 16.69 13.94 15.31
CA GLN A 44 17.73 13.45 16.21
C GLN A 44 18.84 12.68 15.50
N ALA A 45 18.49 11.89 14.48
CA ALA A 45 19.40 10.97 13.82
C ALA A 45 20.23 11.64 12.71
N LEU A 46 19.70 12.68 12.06
CA LEU A 46 20.34 13.32 10.90
C LEU A 46 20.58 14.81 11.14
N ASP A 47 21.85 15.21 11.10
CA ASP A 47 22.23 16.62 11.04
C ASP A 47 21.94 17.22 9.64
N ALA A 48 22.24 18.51 9.47
CA ALA A 48 21.95 19.20 8.21
C ALA A 48 22.72 18.62 7.01
N GLN A 49 23.96 18.17 7.25
CA GLN A 49 24.80 17.61 6.21
C GLN A 49 24.30 16.22 5.79
N ALA A 50 24.00 15.35 6.74
CA ALA A 50 23.45 14.03 6.50
C ALA A 50 22.10 14.09 5.77
N ARG A 51 21.24 15.09 6.08
CA ARG A 51 19.99 15.31 5.33
C ARG A 51 20.24 15.72 3.88
N ARG A 52 21.20 16.62 3.64
CA ARG A 52 21.60 17.02 2.29
C ARG A 52 22.13 15.84 1.49
N GLU A 53 23.00 15.02 2.09
CA GLU A 53 23.55 13.81 1.45
C GLU A 53 22.46 12.77 1.15
N LEU A 54 21.52 12.56 2.08
CA LEU A 54 20.36 11.70 1.88
C LEU A 54 19.51 12.15 0.70
N VAL A 55 19.24 13.45 0.58
CA VAL A 55 18.47 14.00 -0.54
C VAL A 55 19.23 13.86 -1.85
N ALA A 56 20.51 14.24 -1.88
CA ALA A 56 21.34 14.12 -3.08
C ALA A 56 21.38 12.67 -3.59
N LEU A 57 21.56 11.69 -2.68
CA LEU A 57 21.53 10.26 -3.02
C LEU A 57 20.14 9.79 -3.46
N ALA A 58 19.07 10.33 -2.89
CA ALA A 58 17.71 9.99 -3.29
C ALA A 58 17.39 10.49 -4.70
N VAL A 59 17.83 11.70 -5.06
CA VAL A 59 17.66 12.28 -6.39
C VAL A 59 18.34 11.42 -7.46
N THR A 60 19.47 10.79 -7.13
CA THR A 60 20.18 9.89 -8.04
C THR A 60 19.50 8.51 -8.16
N ASN A 61 18.47 8.22 -7.36
CA ASN A 61 17.80 6.92 -7.32
C ASN A 61 16.29 7.06 -7.63
N PRO A 62 15.91 6.87 -8.90
CA PRO A 62 14.52 6.97 -9.32
C PRO A 62 13.59 5.96 -8.67
N GLY A 63 14.09 4.82 -8.17
CA GLY A 63 13.30 3.87 -7.39
C GLY A 63 12.92 4.45 -6.03
N VAL A 64 13.82 5.22 -5.43
CA VAL A 64 13.55 5.97 -4.20
C VAL A 64 12.54 7.08 -4.48
N LEU A 65 12.69 7.84 -5.57
CA LEU A 65 11.71 8.86 -5.98
C LEU A 65 10.32 8.26 -6.26
N PHE A 66 10.27 7.10 -6.92
CA PHE A 66 9.04 6.39 -7.18
C PHE A 66 8.28 6.06 -5.89
N VAL A 67 8.98 5.56 -4.87
CA VAL A 67 8.36 5.11 -3.62
C VAL A 67 8.05 6.27 -2.69
N ARG A 68 9.01 7.17 -2.49
CA ARG A 68 8.96 8.22 -1.46
C ARG A 68 8.36 9.50 -2.01
N GLY A 69 8.75 9.87 -3.23
CA GLY A 69 8.32 11.07 -3.94
C GLY A 69 9.48 11.97 -4.31
N ALA A 70 9.19 13.12 -4.90
CA ALA A 70 10.18 14.12 -5.26
C ALA A 70 10.61 14.97 -4.04
N PRO A 71 11.92 15.04 -3.70
CA PRO A 71 12.40 15.95 -2.67
C PRO A 71 12.31 17.40 -3.11
N GLN A 72 12.18 18.30 -2.14
CA GLN A 72 12.04 19.76 -2.35
C GLN A 72 12.92 20.54 -1.36
N GLY A 73 14.15 20.07 -1.14
CA GLY A 73 15.12 20.63 -0.20
C GLY A 73 15.58 19.66 0.88
N ASP A 74 16.60 20.09 1.62
CA ASP A 74 17.33 19.36 2.69
C ASP A 74 16.90 19.74 4.12
N GLY A 75 16.00 20.73 4.25
CA GLY A 75 15.35 21.05 5.52
C GLY A 75 14.58 19.85 6.07
N LEU A 76 14.51 19.73 7.40
CA LEU A 76 13.83 18.60 8.04
C LEU A 76 12.39 18.42 7.55
N GLY A 77 11.65 19.51 7.37
CA GLY A 77 10.29 19.48 6.81
C GLY A 77 10.22 18.97 5.36
N SER A 78 11.16 19.38 4.50
CA SER A 78 11.25 18.90 3.11
C SER A 78 11.61 17.41 3.06
N VAL A 79 12.56 16.97 3.89
CA VAL A 79 12.93 15.55 4.04
C VAL A 79 11.76 14.73 4.60
N MET A 80 10.95 15.30 5.51
CA MET A 80 9.72 14.68 6.02
C MET A 80 8.66 14.50 4.94
N MET A 81 8.39 15.54 4.14
CA MET A 81 7.48 15.44 3.00
C MET A 81 7.97 14.37 2.03
N PHE A 82 9.24 14.40 1.64
CA PHE A 82 9.83 13.36 0.80
C PHE A 82 9.67 11.96 1.41
N SER A 83 9.97 11.78 2.69
CA SER A 83 10.06 10.45 3.30
C SER A 83 8.71 9.82 3.64
N VAL A 84 7.70 10.63 3.98
CA VAL A 84 6.48 10.14 4.66
C VAL A 84 5.19 10.51 3.94
N SER A 85 5.16 11.59 3.15
CA SER A 85 3.88 12.12 2.61
C SER A 85 3.15 11.12 1.72
N SER A 86 3.85 10.38 0.84
CA SER A 86 3.27 9.33 -0.01
C SER A 86 2.53 8.26 0.79
N PHE A 87 3.11 7.82 1.90
CA PHE A 87 2.51 6.80 2.77
C PHE A 87 1.28 7.36 3.50
N THR A 88 1.38 8.57 4.05
CA THR A 88 0.24 9.23 4.70
C THR A 88 -0.90 9.52 3.71
N GLY A 89 -0.59 9.85 2.46
CA GLY A 89 -1.59 9.99 1.40
C GLY A 89 -2.32 8.68 1.14
N VAL A 90 -1.60 7.56 0.96
CA VAL A 90 -2.23 6.24 0.76
C VAL A 90 -3.08 5.86 1.97
N MET A 91 -2.59 6.07 3.19
CA MET A 91 -3.36 5.88 4.42
C MET A 91 -4.66 6.71 4.41
N ALA A 92 -4.60 7.95 3.95
CA ALA A 92 -5.76 8.84 3.89
C ALA A 92 -6.78 8.33 2.84
N GLY A 93 -6.27 7.85 1.70
CA GLY A 93 -7.08 7.19 0.68
C GLY A 93 -7.78 5.94 1.20
N VAL A 94 -7.08 5.10 1.95
CA VAL A 94 -7.66 3.90 2.60
C VAL A 94 -8.71 4.30 3.64
N LEU A 95 -8.41 5.27 4.51
CA LEU A 95 -9.39 5.80 5.47
C LEU A 95 -10.67 6.29 4.78
N GLY A 96 -10.54 7.10 3.72
CA GLY A 96 -11.68 7.63 2.98
C GLY A 96 -12.52 6.54 2.29
N THR A 97 -11.87 5.67 1.52
CA THR A 97 -12.54 4.58 0.78
C THR A 97 -13.23 3.58 1.71
N THR A 98 -12.56 3.15 2.78
CA THR A 98 -13.13 2.18 3.74
C THR A 98 -14.29 2.78 4.52
N THR A 99 -14.18 4.04 4.98
CA THR A 99 -15.29 4.75 5.64
C THR A 99 -16.50 4.84 4.71
N ALA A 100 -16.28 5.18 3.45
CA ALA A 100 -17.36 5.29 2.47
C ALA A 100 -18.08 3.95 2.26
N VAL A 101 -17.34 2.88 1.94
CA VAL A 101 -17.91 1.55 1.67
C VAL A 101 -18.57 0.95 2.90
N ARG A 102 -17.96 1.13 4.09
CA ARG A 102 -18.48 0.63 5.37
C ARG A 102 -19.84 1.22 5.73
N HIS A 103 -20.06 2.50 5.44
CA HIS A 103 -21.31 3.20 5.77
C HIS A 103 -22.32 3.27 4.60
N THR A 104 -22.05 2.56 3.51
CA THR A 104 -22.95 2.44 2.35
C THR A 104 -23.18 0.97 2.03
N ARG A 105 -22.43 0.37 1.09
CA ARG A 105 -22.71 -0.97 0.59
C ARG A 105 -22.64 -2.05 1.66
N ALA A 106 -21.77 -1.90 2.67
CA ALA A 106 -21.71 -2.85 3.79
C ALA A 106 -22.93 -2.72 4.74
N GLU A 107 -23.53 -1.54 4.85
CA GLU A 107 -24.80 -1.36 5.59
C GLU A 107 -25.98 -1.93 4.80
N GLU A 108 -25.94 -1.84 3.47
CA GLU A 108 -26.93 -2.45 2.59
C GLU A 108 -26.90 -3.97 2.64
N GLU A 109 -25.72 -4.58 2.51
CA GLU A 109 -25.57 -6.04 2.61
C GLU A 109 -25.99 -6.58 3.98
N ALA A 110 -25.85 -5.79 5.03
CA ALA A 110 -26.26 -6.16 6.37
C ALA A 110 -27.74 -5.87 6.68
N GLY A 111 -28.53 -5.42 5.69
CA GLY A 111 -29.95 -5.10 5.83
C GLY A 111 -30.27 -3.86 6.68
N ARG A 112 -29.25 -3.16 7.21
CA ARG A 112 -29.45 -1.99 8.08
C ARG A 112 -29.93 -0.76 7.31
N SER A 113 -29.57 -0.67 6.03
CA SER A 113 -30.04 0.42 5.16
C SER A 113 -31.55 0.39 4.93
N GLU A 114 -32.19 -0.79 4.93
CA GLU A 114 -33.64 -0.95 4.80
C GLU A 114 -34.36 -0.34 6.00
N LEU A 115 -33.88 -0.60 7.20
CA LEU A 115 -34.42 -0.03 8.44
C LEU A 115 -34.34 1.49 8.46
N VAL A 116 -33.22 2.06 7.99
CA VAL A 116 -33.07 3.52 7.87
C VAL A 116 -33.96 4.07 6.76
N GLY A 117 -34.08 3.36 5.64
CA GLY A 117 -34.94 3.73 4.50
C GLY A 117 -36.43 3.71 4.82
N GLY A 118 -36.86 2.92 5.81
CA GLY A 118 -38.24 2.91 6.34
C GLY A 118 -38.57 4.11 7.24
N THR A 119 -37.61 4.96 7.57
CA THR A 119 -37.83 6.18 8.37
C THR A 119 -38.11 7.40 7.47
N PRO A 120 -38.54 8.55 8.02
CA PRO A 120 -38.69 9.80 7.26
C PRO A 120 -37.39 10.39 6.69
N VAL A 121 -36.26 9.70 6.87
CA VAL A 121 -34.96 10.09 6.32
C VAL A 121 -34.99 9.94 4.80
N GLY A 122 -34.92 11.06 4.08
CA GLY A 122 -34.90 11.05 2.63
C GLY A 122 -33.72 10.24 2.04
N ARG A 123 -33.93 9.63 0.88
CA ARG A 123 -33.02 8.66 0.24
C ARG A 123 -31.57 9.12 0.04
N ARG A 124 -31.34 10.42 -0.09
CA ARG A 124 -30.00 11.01 -0.30
C ARG A 124 -29.21 11.25 0.99
N LEU A 125 -29.90 11.32 2.13
CA LEU A 125 -29.28 11.69 3.41
C LEU A 125 -28.26 10.67 3.92
N PRO A 126 -28.45 9.35 3.78
CA PRO A 126 -27.44 8.37 4.18
C PRO A 126 -26.11 8.55 3.45
N ALA A 127 -26.13 8.79 2.14
CA ALA A 127 -24.93 9.03 1.35
C ALA A 127 -24.24 10.35 1.73
N LEU A 128 -25.01 11.44 1.90
CA LEU A 128 -24.49 12.73 2.36
C LEU A 128 -23.88 12.65 3.76
N ALA A 129 -24.53 11.94 4.69
CA ALA A 129 -23.98 11.69 6.01
C ALA A 129 -22.67 10.91 5.94
N THR A 130 -22.48 10.03 4.94
CA THR A 130 -21.25 9.24 4.78
C THR A 130 -20.14 10.14 4.27
N ALA A 131 -20.43 10.98 3.29
CA ALA A 131 -19.50 11.97 2.78
C ALA A 131 -19.02 12.91 3.89
N VAL A 132 -19.94 13.43 4.71
CA VAL A 132 -19.58 14.31 5.85
C VAL A 132 -18.69 13.58 6.85
N VAL A 133 -19.03 12.35 7.24
CA VAL A 133 -18.19 11.56 8.17
C VAL A 133 -16.80 11.30 7.60
N GLY A 134 -16.68 10.93 6.33
CA GLY A 134 -15.39 10.70 5.68
C GLY A 134 -14.54 11.96 5.64
N VAL A 135 -15.12 13.10 5.24
CA VAL A 135 -14.42 14.40 5.22
C VAL A 135 -14.00 14.85 6.62
N LEU A 136 -14.85 14.66 7.64
CA LEU A 136 -14.48 14.99 9.03
C LEU A 136 -13.40 14.06 9.58
N ALA A 137 -13.45 12.77 9.24
CA ALA A 137 -12.45 11.80 9.66
C ALA A 137 -11.07 12.12 9.07
N THR A 138 -11.01 12.46 7.79
CA THR A 138 -9.76 12.82 7.11
C THR A 138 -9.27 14.20 7.52
N LEU A 139 -10.19 15.11 7.87
CA LEU A 139 -9.85 16.41 8.47
C LEU A 139 -9.18 16.20 9.82
N ALA A 140 -9.78 15.38 10.70
CA ALA A 140 -9.21 15.06 12.00
C ALA A 140 -7.81 14.45 11.87
N ALA A 141 -7.62 13.52 10.93
CA ALA A 141 -6.32 12.92 10.63
C ALA A 141 -5.29 13.95 10.13
N GLY A 142 -5.66 14.81 9.18
CA GLY A 142 -4.81 15.88 8.66
C GLY A 142 -4.44 16.91 9.74
N THR A 143 -5.39 17.29 10.60
CA THR A 143 -5.12 18.19 11.73
C THR A 143 -4.20 17.55 12.76
N ALA A 144 -4.35 16.26 13.07
CA ALA A 144 -3.49 15.60 14.05
C ALA A 144 -2.06 15.43 13.52
N LEU A 145 -1.90 15.17 12.22
CA LEU A 145 -0.61 15.19 11.55
C LEU A 145 0.03 16.58 11.59
N ALA A 146 -0.75 17.63 11.30
CA ALA A 146 -0.24 18.99 11.38
C ALA A 146 0.17 19.37 12.82
N LEU A 147 -0.66 19.06 13.81
CA LEU A 147 -0.34 19.32 15.21
C LEU A 147 0.92 18.56 15.65
N SER A 148 1.11 17.30 15.25
CA SER A 148 2.31 16.55 15.61
C SER A 148 3.57 17.09 14.93
N GLY A 149 3.48 17.61 13.70
CA GLY A 149 4.58 18.31 13.04
C GLY A 149 4.98 19.60 13.74
N LEU A 150 4.00 20.41 14.18
CA LEU A 150 4.24 21.63 14.95
C LEU A 150 4.92 21.32 16.28
N LEU A 151 4.45 20.28 16.99
CA LEU A 151 5.07 19.83 18.24
C LEU A 151 6.50 19.30 18.04
N ALA A 152 6.80 18.78 16.86
CA ALA A 152 8.16 18.36 16.47
C ALA A 152 9.05 19.53 16.00
N GLY A 153 8.56 20.77 16.03
CA GLY A 153 9.33 21.97 15.66
C GLY A 153 9.47 22.19 14.15
N LEU A 154 8.62 21.56 13.33
CA LEU A 154 8.59 21.81 11.89
C LEU A 154 7.98 23.19 11.57
N ASP A 155 8.35 23.73 10.40
CA ASP A 155 7.77 24.99 9.91
C ASP A 155 6.22 24.94 9.90
N PRO A 156 5.53 25.96 10.43
CA PRO A 156 4.08 25.95 10.53
C PRO A 156 3.35 25.91 9.19
N VAL A 157 3.83 26.62 8.18
CA VAL A 157 3.17 26.71 6.88
C VAL A 157 3.23 25.35 6.18
N GLY A 158 4.42 24.75 6.11
CA GLY A 158 4.59 23.43 5.50
C GLY A 158 3.83 22.34 6.21
N THR A 159 3.73 22.42 7.53
CA THR A 159 2.99 21.47 8.35
C THR A 159 1.48 21.55 8.13
N VAL A 160 0.93 22.76 8.02
CA VAL A 160 -0.48 22.97 7.67
C VAL A 160 -0.78 22.48 6.25
N VAL A 161 0.11 22.74 5.30
CA VAL A 161 0.00 22.23 3.92
C VAL A 161 0.00 20.70 3.89
N ALA A 162 0.88 20.04 4.64
CA ALA A 162 0.91 18.58 4.74
C ALA A 162 -0.41 18.02 5.30
N GLY A 163 -0.93 18.63 6.36
CA GLY A 163 -2.23 18.28 6.93
C GLY A 163 -3.40 18.50 5.96
N ALA A 164 -3.39 19.61 5.22
CA ALA A 164 -4.38 19.92 4.20
C ALA A 164 -4.34 18.91 3.02
N GLY A 165 -3.15 18.46 2.65
CA GLY A 165 -2.99 17.40 1.65
C GLY A 165 -3.58 16.06 2.11
N VAL A 166 -3.33 15.65 3.36
CA VAL A 166 -3.94 14.43 3.93
C VAL A 166 -5.46 14.53 3.97
N TRP A 167 -6.01 15.66 4.42
CA TRP A 167 -7.45 15.92 4.37
C TRP A 167 -7.99 15.83 2.94
N GLY A 168 -7.32 16.49 1.99
CA GLY A 168 -7.73 16.58 0.60
C GLY A 168 -7.73 15.22 -0.10
N VAL A 169 -6.65 14.47 0.02
CA VAL A 169 -6.52 13.09 -0.50
C VAL A 169 -7.63 12.22 0.07
N GLY A 170 -7.79 12.18 1.38
CA GLY A 170 -8.81 11.34 2.02
C GLY A 170 -10.23 11.74 1.63
N SER A 171 -10.49 13.03 1.42
CA SER A 171 -11.80 13.53 0.97
C SER A 171 -12.12 13.07 -0.45
N VAL A 172 -11.17 13.19 -1.38
CA VAL A 172 -11.32 12.70 -2.77
C VAL A 172 -11.62 11.21 -2.77
N PHE A 173 -10.86 10.43 -2.01
CA PHE A 173 -11.03 8.98 -1.94
C PHE A 173 -12.27 8.53 -1.16
N THR A 174 -12.81 9.36 -0.27
CA THR A 174 -14.18 9.18 0.26
C THR A 174 -15.19 9.24 -0.88
N GLY A 175 -15.07 10.23 -1.78
CA GLY A 175 -15.89 10.34 -2.99
C GLY A 175 -15.75 9.11 -3.91
N VAL A 176 -14.53 8.63 -4.14
CA VAL A 176 -14.27 7.40 -4.92
C VAL A 176 -14.95 6.19 -4.29
N GLY A 177 -14.82 6.00 -2.97
CA GLY A 177 -15.44 4.89 -2.26
C GLY A 177 -16.98 4.94 -2.31
N LEU A 178 -17.56 6.14 -2.25
CA LEU A 178 -19.00 6.34 -2.43
C LEU A 178 -19.44 5.92 -3.84
N LEU A 179 -18.74 6.35 -4.88
CA LEU A 179 -19.05 5.94 -6.25
C LEU A 179 -18.91 4.43 -6.45
N ALA A 180 -17.84 3.83 -5.92
CA ALA A 180 -17.64 2.38 -5.99
C ALA A 180 -18.79 1.62 -5.31
N ALA A 181 -19.28 2.11 -4.17
CA ALA A 181 -20.41 1.52 -3.46
C ALA A 181 -21.75 1.62 -4.21
N GLN A 182 -21.90 2.63 -5.06
CA GLN A 182 -23.05 2.75 -5.96
C GLN A 182 -22.91 1.86 -7.21
N ALA A 183 -21.68 1.77 -7.72
CA ALA A 183 -21.38 1.07 -8.96
C ALA A 183 -21.46 -0.45 -8.79
N LEU A 184 -20.99 -0.99 -7.67
CA LEU A 184 -20.77 -2.43 -7.51
C LEU A 184 -21.78 -3.10 -6.58
N PRO A 185 -22.17 -4.36 -6.87
CA PRO A 185 -23.21 -5.08 -6.13
C PRO A 185 -22.78 -5.54 -4.75
N THR A 186 -21.48 -5.50 -4.43
CA THR A 186 -21.00 -6.01 -3.13
C THR A 186 -20.06 -5.03 -2.45
N ALA A 187 -20.06 -5.00 -1.11
CA ALA A 187 -19.16 -4.16 -0.32
C ALA A 187 -17.70 -4.56 -0.55
N ARG A 188 -17.44 -5.86 -0.70
CA ARG A 188 -16.12 -6.36 -1.08
C ARG A 188 -15.70 -5.85 -2.46
N GLY A 189 -16.57 -5.94 -3.46
CA GLY A 189 -16.28 -5.44 -4.81
C GLY A 189 -16.01 -3.94 -4.80
N ALA A 190 -16.89 -3.16 -4.15
CA ALA A 190 -16.73 -1.72 -3.96
C ALA A 190 -15.41 -1.35 -3.28
N GLY A 191 -15.08 -2.03 -2.18
CA GLY A 191 -13.84 -1.84 -1.45
C GLY A 191 -12.60 -2.17 -2.29
N THR A 192 -12.61 -3.29 -3.02
CA THR A 192 -11.50 -3.65 -3.92
C THR A 192 -11.33 -2.62 -5.04
N ALA A 193 -12.40 -2.22 -5.71
CA ALA A 193 -12.30 -1.22 -6.78
C ALA A 193 -11.78 0.13 -6.26
N ALA A 194 -12.30 0.60 -5.13
CA ALA A 194 -11.85 1.85 -4.53
C ALA A 194 -10.37 1.80 -4.11
N ALA A 195 -9.92 0.69 -3.52
CA ALA A 195 -8.52 0.47 -3.18
C ALA A 195 -7.62 0.40 -4.43
N THR A 196 -8.09 -0.22 -5.53
CA THR A 196 -7.37 -0.21 -6.81
C THR A 196 -7.17 1.22 -7.34
N VAL A 197 -8.17 2.10 -7.22
CA VAL A 197 -8.02 3.50 -7.63
C VAL A 197 -6.98 4.24 -6.76
N VAL A 198 -6.90 3.95 -5.46
CA VAL A 198 -5.80 4.45 -4.59
C VAL A 198 -4.44 3.97 -5.10
N GLY A 199 -4.32 2.68 -5.42
CA GLY A 199 -3.09 2.09 -5.96
C GLY A 199 -2.68 2.71 -7.29
N VAL A 200 -3.62 2.89 -8.23
CA VAL A 200 -3.36 3.55 -9.53
C VAL A 200 -2.90 5.00 -9.32
N ALA A 201 -3.54 5.74 -8.42
CA ALA A 201 -3.09 7.09 -8.09
C ALA A 201 -1.66 7.09 -7.51
N TYR A 202 -1.31 6.12 -6.67
CA TYR A 202 0.04 6.00 -6.13
C TYR A 202 1.06 5.69 -7.22
N LEU A 203 0.74 4.80 -8.16
CA LEU A 203 1.59 4.48 -9.31
C LEU A 203 1.78 5.70 -10.23
N LEU A 204 0.71 6.43 -10.56
CA LEU A 204 0.80 7.64 -11.38
C LEU A 204 1.68 8.71 -10.74
N ARG A 205 1.55 8.90 -9.42
CA ARG A 205 2.46 9.76 -8.65
C ARG A 205 3.90 9.27 -8.78
N GLY A 206 4.17 8.02 -8.40
CA GLY A 206 5.52 7.47 -8.40
C GLY A 206 6.19 7.51 -9.78
N LEU A 207 5.44 7.22 -10.84
CA LEU A 207 5.89 7.37 -12.22
C LEU A 207 6.31 8.80 -12.55
N GLY A 208 5.49 9.78 -12.17
CA GLY A 208 5.81 11.18 -12.43
C GLY A 208 7.03 11.65 -11.65
N ASP A 209 7.18 11.23 -10.39
CA ASP A 209 8.32 11.62 -9.56
C ASP A 209 9.62 10.93 -10.01
N ALA A 210 9.56 9.67 -10.41
CA ALA A 210 10.71 8.92 -10.92
C ALA A 210 11.15 9.37 -12.32
N ALA A 211 10.22 9.85 -13.14
CA ALA A 211 10.50 10.46 -14.44
C ALA A 211 10.75 11.98 -14.33
N GLY A 212 10.84 12.52 -13.12
CA GLY A 212 11.09 13.94 -12.88
C GLY A 212 12.51 14.36 -13.25
N THR A 213 12.69 15.68 -13.41
CA THR A 213 13.98 16.29 -13.73
C THR A 213 14.63 16.83 -12.45
N PRO A 214 15.82 16.33 -12.06
CA PRO A 214 16.61 16.88 -10.97
C PRO A 214 17.01 18.34 -11.19
N SER A 215 17.10 19.12 -10.12
CA SER A 215 17.76 20.43 -10.12
C SER A 215 19.30 20.29 -10.09
N ASP A 216 20.01 21.33 -10.54
CA ASP A 216 21.49 21.34 -10.57
C ASP A 216 22.14 21.15 -9.19
N ASP A 217 21.47 21.61 -8.12
CA ASP A 217 21.95 21.44 -6.74
C ASP A 217 21.66 20.05 -6.14
N LEU A 218 20.92 19.20 -6.86
CA LEU A 218 20.45 17.86 -6.43
C LEU A 218 19.64 17.86 -5.15
N LEU A 219 19.02 18.98 -4.82
CA LEU A 219 18.15 19.11 -3.64
C LEU A 219 16.68 19.02 -4.00
N ARG A 220 16.34 19.12 -5.29
CA ARG A 220 14.96 19.17 -5.77
C ARG A 220 14.77 18.30 -7.01
N VAL A 221 13.54 17.83 -7.19
CA VAL A 221 13.10 17.16 -8.41
C VAL A 221 11.78 17.77 -8.83
N ASP A 222 11.72 18.29 -10.05
CA ASP A 222 10.45 18.66 -10.67
C ASP A 222 9.83 17.41 -11.29
N SER A 223 8.76 16.91 -10.69
CA SER A 223 8.10 15.70 -11.19
C SER A 223 7.50 15.91 -12.57
N ALA A 224 7.52 14.85 -13.38
CA ALA A 224 6.85 14.83 -14.67
C ALA A 224 5.32 14.85 -14.54
N TRP A 225 4.65 15.14 -15.66
CA TRP A 225 3.20 15.30 -15.76
C TRP A 225 2.33 14.16 -15.17
N PRO A 226 2.74 12.86 -15.13
CA PRO A 226 1.89 11.83 -14.53
C PRO A 226 1.58 12.07 -13.05
N SER A 227 2.48 12.74 -12.32
CA SER A 227 2.26 13.09 -10.90
C SER A 227 1.09 14.06 -10.74
N LEU A 228 0.82 14.90 -11.74
CA LEU A 228 -0.31 15.85 -11.76
C LEU A 228 -1.66 15.19 -12.00
N LEU A 229 -1.71 13.94 -12.48
CA LEU A 229 -2.97 13.19 -12.59
C LEU A 229 -3.38 12.53 -11.27
N SER A 230 -2.48 12.53 -10.28
CA SER A 230 -2.70 11.85 -9.02
C SER A 230 -3.07 12.83 -7.90
N PRO A 231 -4.21 12.65 -7.23
CA PRO A 231 -4.49 13.37 -5.99
C PRO A 231 -3.41 13.16 -4.92
N LEU A 232 -2.70 12.02 -4.96
CA LEU A 232 -1.56 11.74 -4.07
C LEU A 232 -0.31 12.52 -4.47
N GLY A 233 -0.15 12.89 -5.75
CA GLY A 233 0.95 13.73 -6.20
C GLY A 233 0.75 15.19 -5.82
N TRP A 234 -0.49 15.69 -5.85
CA TRP A 234 -0.76 17.10 -5.56
C TRP A 234 -0.21 17.57 -4.20
N VAL A 235 -0.30 16.75 -3.13
CA VAL A 235 0.23 17.13 -1.81
C VAL A 235 1.74 17.38 -1.83
N GLN A 236 2.47 16.60 -2.64
CA GLN A 236 3.91 16.79 -2.81
C GLN A 236 4.18 18.03 -3.65
N GLN A 237 3.42 18.23 -4.73
CA GLN A 237 3.57 19.36 -5.66
C GLN A 237 3.20 20.73 -5.08
N VAL A 238 2.50 20.79 -3.95
CA VAL A 238 2.23 22.06 -3.25
C VAL A 238 3.51 22.64 -2.62
N HIS A 239 4.56 21.84 -2.43
CA HIS A 239 5.86 22.30 -1.92
C HIS A 239 5.77 23.05 -0.57
N GLY A 240 5.05 22.50 0.40
CA GLY A 240 4.74 23.19 1.67
C GLY A 240 5.96 23.70 2.44
N PHE A 241 7.11 23.02 2.36
CA PHE A 241 8.36 23.40 3.02
C PHE A 241 9.39 24.04 2.08
N GLY A 242 9.00 24.34 0.84
CA GLY A 242 9.82 24.99 -0.18
C GLY A 242 9.12 26.25 -0.68
N GLU A 243 8.99 26.40 -2.00
CA GLU A 243 8.22 27.48 -2.62
C GLU A 243 6.77 27.05 -2.83
N PRO A 244 5.82 27.51 -1.98
CA PRO A 244 4.50 26.92 -1.93
C PRO A 244 3.67 27.23 -3.19
N ARG A 245 3.01 26.21 -3.72
CA ARG A 245 2.05 26.27 -4.84
C ARG A 245 0.62 25.97 -4.35
N PRO A 246 0.00 26.85 -3.54
CA PRO A 246 -1.25 26.55 -2.82
C PRO A 246 -2.46 26.34 -3.74
N ALA A 247 -2.41 26.82 -4.99
CA ALA A 247 -3.48 26.65 -5.97
C ALA A 247 -3.86 25.16 -6.19
N LEU A 248 -2.89 24.24 -6.09
CA LEU A 248 -3.15 22.80 -6.24
C LEU A 248 -4.05 22.23 -5.14
N LEU A 249 -4.08 22.87 -3.95
CA LEU A 249 -4.98 22.45 -2.86
C LEU A 249 -6.46 22.64 -3.22
N LEU A 250 -6.79 23.56 -4.14
CA LEU A 250 -8.17 23.78 -4.61
C LEU A 250 -8.71 22.60 -5.42
N GLY A 251 -7.83 21.78 -6.01
CA GLY A 251 -8.23 20.57 -6.73
C GLY A 251 -8.98 19.57 -5.84
N TYR A 252 -8.59 19.47 -4.56
CA TYR A 252 -9.18 18.51 -3.62
C TYR A 252 -10.67 18.75 -3.33
N PRO A 253 -11.12 19.94 -2.87
CA PRO A 253 -12.54 20.18 -2.64
C PRO A 253 -13.35 20.09 -3.94
N LEU A 254 -12.83 20.58 -5.07
CA LEU A 254 -13.52 20.51 -6.36
C LEU A 254 -13.79 19.07 -6.79
N LEU A 255 -12.75 18.23 -6.79
CA LEU A 255 -12.88 16.82 -7.16
C LEU A 255 -13.74 16.06 -6.15
N THR A 256 -13.62 16.34 -4.85
CA THR A 256 -14.47 15.74 -3.82
C THR A 256 -15.95 16.05 -4.05
N LEU A 257 -16.28 17.32 -4.27
CA LEU A 257 -17.67 17.76 -4.52
C LEU A 257 -18.23 17.11 -5.79
N LEU A 258 -17.44 17.00 -6.85
CA LEU A 258 -17.82 16.32 -8.07
C LEU A 258 -18.16 14.84 -7.81
N LEU A 259 -17.24 14.09 -7.19
CA LEU A 259 -17.42 12.65 -6.95
C LEU A 259 -18.61 12.38 -6.01
N VAL A 260 -18.72 13.15 -4.92
CA VAL A 260 -19.84 13.05 -3.97
C VAL A 260 -21.16 13.43 -4.64
N GLY A 261 -21.18 14.50 -5.44
CA GLY A 261 -22.36 14.95 -6.18
C GLY A 261 -22.88 13.88 -7.14
N VAL A 262 -21.98 13.22 -7.88
CA VAL A 262 -22.32 12.09 -8.75
C VAL A 262 -22.86 10.92 -7.92
N ALA A 263 -22.17 10.52 -6.84
CA ALA A 263 -22.59 9.39 -6.00
C ALA A 263 -23.99 9.60 -5.37
N VAL A 264 -24.25 10.80 -4.84
CA VAL A 264 -25.55 11.16 -4.24
C VAL A 264 -26.66 11.21 -5.30
N THR A 265 -26.34 11.64 -6.52
CA THR A 265 -27.29 11.65 -7.63
C THR A 265 -27.66 10.23 -8.05
N VAL A 266 -26.68 9.32 -8.13
CA VAL A 266 -26.88 7.90 -8.43
C VAL A 266 -27.72 7.22 -7.35
N GLU A 267 -27.39 7.40 -6.06
CA GLU A 267 -28.17 6.88 -4.93
C GLU A 267 -29.63 7.38 -4.97
N GLY A 268 -29.80 8.66 -5.34
CA GLY A 268 -31.11 9.28 -5.52
C GLY A 268 -31.95 8.72 -6.67
N ARG A 269 -31.38 7.91 -7.58
CA ARG A 269 -32.07 7.26 -8.71
C ARG A 269 -32.10 5.73 -8.61
N ARG A 270 -31.09 5.11 -7.99
CA ARG A 270 -30.94 3.67 -7.75
C ARG A 270 -31.93 3.14 -6.71
N GLN A 271 -32.46 1.93 -6.93
CA GLN A 271 -33.27 1.21 -5.93
C GLN A 271 -32.38 0.49 -4.92
N LEU A 272 -32.87 0.30 -3.70
CA LEU A 272 -32.11 -0.39 -2.67
C LEU A 272 -31.76 -1.82 -3.10
N GLY A 273 -30.57 -2.29 -2.74
CA GLY A 273 -30.08 -3.62 -3.14
C GLY A 273 -29.52 -3.69 -4.58
N THR A 274 -29.92 -2.79 -5.47
CA THR A 274 -29.38 -2.73 -6.85
C THR A 274 -28.01 -2.04 -6.93
N SER A 275 -27.34 -2.13 -8.08
CA SER A 275 -26.07 -1.49 -8.40
C SER A 275 -26.06 -1.06 -9.87
N VAL A 276 -25.25 -0.07 -10.24
CA VAL A 276 -25.13 0.38 -11.64
C VAL A 276 -24.62 -0.75 -12.54
N VAL A 277 -23.62 -1.49 -12.06
CA VAL A 277 -23.17 -2.72 -12.70
C VAL A 277 -24.08 -3.84 -12.22
N ALA A 278 -24.91 -4.37 -13.12
CA ALA A 278 -25.79 -5.48 -12.80
C ALA A 278 -24.97 -6.72 -12.40
N PRO A 279 -25.36 -7.45 -11.34
CA PRO A 279 -24.75 -8.74 -11.05
C PRO A 279 -25.05 -9.70 -12.21
N GLY A 280 -24.01 -10.25 -12.82
CA GLY A 280 -24.17 -11.28 -13.84
C GLY A 280 -24.88 -12.50 -13.26
N ARG A 281 -25.71 -13.18 -14.07
CA ARG A 281 -26.50 -14.36 -13.67
C ARG A 281 -25.67 -15.55 -13.16
N GLY A 282 -24.34 -15.49 -13.30
CA GLY A 282 -23.43 -16.59 -13.01
C GLY A 282 -23.62 -17.76 -13.99
N PRO A 283 -22.67 -18.69 -14.06
CA PRO A 283 -22.85 -19.92 -14.83
C PRO A 283 -23.98 -20.78 -14.26
N ALA A 284 -24.73 -21.47 -15.12
CA ALA A 284 -25.83 -22.36 -14.72
C ALA A 284 -25.36 -23.58 -13.90
N SER A 285 -24.10 -23.98 -14.06
CA SER A 285 -23.47 -25.07 -13.33
C SER A 285 -22.20 -24.60 -12.61
N ALA A 286 -21.92 -25.17 -11.45
CA ALA A 286 -20.67 -24.94 -10.75
C ALA A 286 -19.49 -25.54 -11.56
N ALA A 287 -18.38 -24.82 -11.65
CA ALA A 287 -17.16 -25.36 -12.25
C ALA A 287 -16.68 -26.58 -11.42
N SER A 288 -16.17 -27.61 -12.09
CA SER A 288 -15.71 -28.87 -11.47
C SER A 288 -14.69 -28.67 -10.34
N GLY A 289 -13.85 -27.63 -10.44
CA GLY A 289 -12.87 -27.28 -9.41
C GLY A 289 -13.48 -26.86 -8.07
N LEU A 290 -14.73 -26.39 -8.03
CA LEU A 290 -15.40 -25.94 -6.80
C LEU A 290 -15.81 -27.07 -5.85
N GLY A 291 -15.63 -28.33 -6.25
CA GLY A 291 -15.73 -29.48 -5.36
C GLY A 291 -14.52 -29.66 -4.43
N SER A 292 -13.48 -28.83 -4.56
CA SER A 292 -12.25 -28.92 -3.77
C SER A 292 -11.98 -27.65 -2.95
N PRO A 293 -11.34 -27.76 -1.76
CA PRO A 293 -10.92 -26.58 -0.99
C PRO A 293 -10.01 -25.65 -1.80
N LEU A 294 -9.10 -26.20 -2.61
CA LEU A 294 -8.22 -25.42 -3.46
C LEU A 294 -8.99 -24.60 -4.50
N GLY A 295 -9.99 -25.20 -5.17
CA GLY A 295 -10.80 -24.47 -6.14
C GLY A 295 -11.62 -23.34 -5.51
N LEU A 296 -12.07 -23.51 -4.27
CA LEU A 296 -12.72 -22.43 -3.50
C LEU A 296 -11.73 -21.30 -3.20
N VAL A 297 -10.52 -21.64 -2.73
CA VAL A 297 -9.45 -20.66 -2.46
C VAL A 297 -9.11 -19.88 -3.74
N VAL A 298 -8.89 -20.58 -4.85
CA VAL A 298 -8.61 -19.96 -6.16
C VAL A 298 -9.75 -19.03 -6.55
N ARG A 299 -11.01 -19.45 -6.46
CA ARG A 299 -12.16 -18.60 -6.81
C ARG A 299 -12.24 -17.35 -5.93
N THR A 300 -11.97 -17.49 -4.64
CA THR A 300 -12.12 -16.42 -3.65
C THR A 300 -10.97 -15.42 -3.68
N LEU A 301 -9.77 -15.88 -4.01
CA LEU A 301 -8.55 -15.08 -4.01
C LEU A 301 -8.10 -14.63 -5.40
N ARG A 302 -8.58 -15.22 -6.51
CA ARG A 302 -8.13 -14.87 -7.88
C ARG A 302 -8.14 -13.36 -8.18
N GLY A 303 -9.18 -12.64 -7.73
CA GLY A 303 -9.27 -11.20 -7.98
C GLY A 303 -8.19 -10.42 -7.25
N THR A 304 -7.93 -10.78 -6.00
CA THR A 304 -6.85 -10.19 -5.19
C THR A 304 -5.48 -10.57 -5.75
N THR A 305 -5.28 -11.84 -6.13
CA THR A 305 -4.05 -12.30 -6.80
C THR A 305 -3.81 -11.55 -8.11
N LEU A 306 -4.85 -11.36 -8.94
CA LEU A 306 -4.72 -10.61 -10.20
C LEU A 306 -4.23 -9.18 -9.95
N VAL A 307 -4.74 -8.50 -8.92
CA VAL A 307 -4.27 -7.16 -8.54
C VAL A 307 -2.78 -7.18 -8.19
N TRP A 308 -2.33 -8.16 -7.39
CA TRP A 308 -0.91 -8.29 -7.03
C TRP A 308 -0.03 -8.63 -8.23
N LEU A 309 -0.49 -9.48 -9.14
CA LEU A 309 0.21 -9.81 -10.39
C LEU A 309 0.34 -8.60 -11.30
N LEU A 310 -0.74 -7.84 -11.48
CA LEU A 310 -0.73 -6.61 -12.27
C LEU A 310 0.18 -5.55 -11.64
N LEU A 311 0.18 -5.45 -10.31
CA LEU A 311 1.08 -4.53 -9.60
C LEU A 311 2.56 -4.94 -9.80
N GLY A 312 2.89 -6.22 -9.61
CA GLY A 312 4.23 -6.75 -9.87
C GLY A 312 4.65 -6.55 -11.33
N ALA A 313 3.77 -6.87 -12.28
CA ALA A 313 3.98 -6.64 -13.71
C ALA A 313 4.24 -5.17 -14.04
N SER A 314 3.45 -4.27 -13.46
CA SER A 314 3.59 -2.83 -13.69
C SER A 314 4.91 -2.30 -13.15
N LEU A 315 5.31 -2.69 -11.94
CA LEU A 315 6.59 -2.28 -11.34
C LEU A 315 7.78 -2.87 -12.08
N GLY A 316 7.69 -4.14 -12.52
CA GLY A 316 8.71 -4.76 -13.34
C GLY A 316 8.86 -4.06 -14.70
N ALA A 317 7.75 -3.75 -15.37
CA ALA A 317 7.78 -2.98 -16.62
C ALA A 317 8.41 -1.60 -16.44
N VAL A 318 8.09 -0.90 -15.34
CA VAL A 318 8.72 0.38 -14.99
C VAL A 318 10.22 0.22 -14.76
N ALA A 319 10.64 -0.82 -14.04
CA ALA A 319 12.04 -1.11 -13.79
C ALA A 319 12.82 -1.30 -15.10
N GLY A 320 12.29 -2.08 -16.04
CA GLY A 320 13.00 -2.31 -17.30
C GLY A 320 12.94 -1.14 -18.28
N LEU A 321 11.83 -0.39 -18.34
CA LEU A 321 11.68 0.77 -19.23
C LEU A 321 12.50 1.99 -18.77
N LEU A 322 12.47 2.30 -17.48
CA LEU A 322 13.10 3.51 -16.97
C LEU A 322 14.58 3.29 -16.64
N GLY A 323 14.97 2.12 -16.15
CA GLY A 323 16.34 1.86 -15.67
C GLY A 323 17.44 2.31 -16.63
N PRO A 324 17.46 1.86 -17.90
CA PRO A 324 18.46 2.27 -18.87
C PRO A 324 18.42 3.76 -19.22
N ARG A 325 17.23 4.34 -19.38
CA ARG A 325 17.04 5.75 -19.78
C ARG A 325 17.50 6.71 -18.69
N LEU A 326 17.30 6.33 -17.44
CA LEU A 326 17.73 7.09 -16.29
C LEU A 326 19.26 7.07 -16.16
N ALA A 327 19.90 5.91 -16.39
CA ALA A 327 21.37 5.86 -16.39
C ALA A 327 22.01 6.67 -17.51
N ALA A 328 21.38 6.75 -18.69
CA ALA A 328 21.82 7.61 -19.77
C ALA A 328 21.79 9.10 -19.37
N GLY A 329 20.65 9.58 -18.83
CA GLY A 329 20.53 10.96 -18.36
C GLY A 329 21.46 11.32 -17.19
N LEU A 330 21.85 10.32 -16.37
CA LEU A 330 22.80 10.52 -15.28
C LEU A 330 24.25 10.57 -15.78
N ALA A 331 24.62 9.81 -16.81
CA ALA A 331 25.94 9.88 -17.44
C ALA A 331 26.17 11.23 -18.13
N GLU A 332 25.11 11.90 -18.56
CA GLU A 332 25.15 13.25 -19.16
C GLU A 332 25.37 14.36 -18.13
N ASN A 333 25.28 14.08 -16.82
CA ASN A 333 25.49 15.07 -15.76
C ASN A 333 26.77 14.79 -14.94
N PRO A 334 27.86 15.53 -15.18
CA PRO A 334 29.16 15.31 -14.53
C PRO A 334 29.14 15.47 -13.00
N GLN A 335 28.23 16.28 -12.46
CA GLN A 335 28.12 16.52 -11.01
C GLN A 335 27.48 15.33 -10.29
N LEU A 336 26.45 14.73 -10.90
CA LEU A 336 25.85 13.47 -10.44
C LEU A 336 26.86 12.32 -10.50
N ALA A 337 27.62 12.21 -11.60
CA ALA A 337 28.67 11.19 -11.73
C ALA A 337 29.75 11.31 -10.63
N ALA A 338 30.24 12.52 -10.37
CA ALA A 338 31.27 12.77 -9.36
C ALA A 338 30.78 12.54 -7.91
N LEU A 339 29.50 12.79 -7.61
CA LEU A 339 28.92 12.48 -6.30
C LEU A 339 28.75 10.98 -6.09
N LEU A 340 28.43 10.22 -7.13
CA LEU A 340 28.28 8.77 -7.05
C LEU A 340 29.63 8.05 -6.86
N GLU A 341 30.69 8.57 -7.48
CA GLU A 341 32.07 8.11 -7.23
C GLU A 341 32.47 8.33 -5.77
N ARG A 342 32.15 9.50 -5.20
CA ARG A 342 32.45 9.84 -3.80
C ARG A 342 31.63 9.03 -2.78
N LEU A 343 30.40 8.65 -3.11
CA LEU A 343 29.50 7.90 -2.24
C LEU A 343 29.68 6.38 -2.34
N GLY A 344 30.71 5.89 -3.04
CA GLY A 344 31.08 4.48 -3.01
C GLY A 344 30.15 3.57 -3.82
N ALA A 345 29.49 4.08 -4.86
CA ALA A 345 28.85 3.23 -5.87
C ALA A 345 29.84 2.22 -6.51
N ALA A 346 31.14 2.54 -6.46
CA ALA A 346 32.24 1.65 -6.82
C ALA A 346 32.48 0.45 -5.87
N GLY A 347 31.83 0.39 -4.69
CA GLY A 347 32.04 -0.66 -3.69
C GLY A 347 31.02 -1.81 -3.70
N HIS A 348 29.94 -1.70 -4.48
CA HIS A 348 28.88 -2.71 -4.57
C HIS A 348 28.73 -3.26 -6.00
N GLY A 349 29.82 -3.74 -6.61
CA GLY A 349 29.83 -4.75 -7.69
C GLY A 349 28.90 -4.60 -8.93
N GLY A 350 28.31 -3.43 -9.21
CA GLY A 350 27.30 -3.30 -10.26
C GLY A 350 27.06 -1.87 -10.73
N SER A 351 26.42 -1.72 -11.90
CA SER A 351 26.05 -0.42 -12.44
C SER A 351 24.89 0.20 -11.66
N MET A 352 24.67 1.50 -11.82
CA MET A 352 23.51 2.19 -11.24
C MET A 352 22.17 1.59 -11.70
N VAL A 353 22.12 1.10 -12.94
CA VAL A 353 20.96 0.35 -13.45
C VAL A 353 20.75 -0.91 -12.63
N ASP A 354 21.82 -1.65 -12.30
CA ASP A 354 21.71 -2.89 -11.52
C ASP A 354 21.22 -2.60 -10.09
N THR A 355 21.70 -1.52 -9.46
CA THR A 355 21.21 -1.09 -8.15
C THR A 355 19.75 -0.68 -8.18
N PHE A 356 19.31 0.03 -9.23
CA PHE A 356 17.92 0.38 -9.44
C PHE A 356 17.02 -0.85 -9.63
N LEU A 357 17.47 -1.81 -10.45
CA LEU A 357 16.76 -3.07 -10.68
C LEU A 357 16.62 -3.87 -9.38
N VAL A 358 17.70 -3.99 -8.59
CA VAL A 358 17.67 -4.64 -7.27
C VAL A 358 16.67 -3.96 -6.34
N ALA A 359 16.68 -2.63 -6.27
CA ALA A 359 15.79 -1.89 -5.37
C ALA A 359 14.31 -2.06 -5.74
N VAL A 360 13.96 -1.94 -7.03
CA VAL A 360 12.56 -2.10 -7.48
C VAL A 360 12.10 -3.56 -7.32
N LEU A 361 12.95 -4.54 -7.65
CA LEU A 361 12.62 -5.96 -7.45
C LEU A 361 12.48 -6.31 -5.98
N GLY A 362 13.33 -5.79 -5.09
CA GLY A 362 13.19 -5.98 -3.65
C GLY A 362 11.86 -5.42 -3.12
N PHE A 363 11.40 -4.29 -3.66
CA PHE A 363 10.06 -3.76 -3.34
C PHE A 363 8.95 -4.68 -3.86
N VAL A 364 9.08 -5.24 -5.06
CA VAL A 364 8.11 -6.23 -5.55
C VAL A 364 8.10 -7.48 -4.67
N THR A 365 9.27 -7.96 -4.25
CA THR A 365 9.40 -9.09 -3.33
C THR A 365 8.65 -8.82 -2.04
N LEU A 366 8.70 -7.60 -1.53
CA LEU A 366 7.91 -7.21 -0.38
C LEU A 366 6.40 -7.34 -0.66
N LEU A 367 5.91 -6.87 -1.80
CA LEU A 367 4.50 -7.04 -2.19
C LEU A 367 4.11 -8.52 -2.36
N ALA A 368 5.02 -9.36 -2.85
CA ALA A 368 4.84 -10.80 -2.95
C ALA A 368 4.74 -11.46 -1.56
N CYS A 369 5.57 -11.04 -0.61
CA CYS A 369 5.51 -11.46 0.79
C CYS A 369 4.16 -11.09 1.42
N LEU A 370 3.68 -9.87 1.16
CA LEU A 370 2.37 -9.39 1.59
C LEU A 370 1.24 -10.28 1.06
N GLN A 371 1.27 -10.59 -0.23
CA GLN A 371 0.28 -11.48 -0.83
C GLN A 371 0.29 -12.84 -0.13
N ALA A 372 1.46 -13.45 0.00
CA ALA A 372 1.60 -14.81 0.52
C ALA A 372 1.10 -14.89 1.96
N MET A 373 1.45 -13.91 2.79
CA MET A 373 0.92 -13.79 4.15
C MET A 373 -0.60 -13.56 4.16
N GLN A 374 -1.11 -12.68 3.29
CA GLN A 374 -2.54 -12.35 3.20
C GLN A 374 -3.38 -13.56 2.79
N SER A 375 -2.89 -14.42 1.88
CA SER A 375 -3.62 -15.62 1.46
C SER A 375 -3.86 -16.57 2.63
N VAL A 376 -2.89 -16.68 3.56
CA VAL A 376 -2.99 -17.55 4.72
C VAL A 376 -3.81 -16.89 5.82
N ILE A 377 -3.60 -15.60 6.12
CA ILE A 377 -4.44 -14.86 7.08
C ILE A 377 -5.92 -14.90 6.70
N ARG A 378 -6.21 -14.95 5.39
CA ARG A 378 -7.59 -15.06 4.92
C ARG A 378 -8.33 -16.29 5.44
N LEU A 379 -7.60 -17.38 5.71
CA LEU A 379 -8.15 -18.59 6.31
C LEU A 379 -8.85 -18.29 7.64
N ARG A 380 -8.32 -17.38 8.48
CA ARG A 380 -8.97 -16.98 9.73
C ARG A 380 -10.26 -16.21 9.51
N ALA A 381 -10.32 -15.37 8.48
CA ALA A 381 -11.55 -14.64 8.15
C ALA A 381 -12.64 -15.59 7.60
N GLU A 382 -12.26 -16.60 6.85
CA GLU A 382 -13.19 -17.63 6.36
C GLU A 382 -13.66 -18.55 7.51
N GLU A 383 -12.77 -18.93 8.41
CA GLU A 383 -13.08 -19.66 9.64
C GLU A 383 -14.15 -18.93 10.47
N LEU A 384 -14.00 -17.62 10.67
CA LEU A 384 -14.95 -16.81 11.43
C LEU A 384 -16.29 -16.59 10.71
N ALA A 385 -16.31 -16.62 9.38
CA ALA A 385 -17.50 -16.33 8.60
C ALA A 385 -18.36 -17.57 8.33
N VAL A 386 -17.72 -18.71 8.02
CA VAL A 386 -18.39 -19.93 7.56
C VAL A 386 -17.78 -21.20 8.15
N GLY A 387 -16.91 -21.11 9.16
CA GLY A 387 -16.20 -22.27 9.72
C GLY A 387 -17.11 -23.38 10.24
N GLU A 388 -18.23 -23.01 10.87
CA GLU A 388 -19.23 -23.99 11.35
C GLU A 388 -19.88 -24.75 10.18
N LEU A 389 -20.31 -24.05 9.14
CA LEU A 389 -20.84 -24.69 7.92
C LEU A 389 -19.76 -25.53 7.23
N ALA A 390 -18.53 -25.04 7.14
CA ALA A 390 -17.43 -25.77 6.53
C ALA A 390 -17.15 -27.10 7.23
N LEU A 391 -17.30 -27.17 8.56
CA LEU A 391 -17.15 -28.42 9.32
C LEU A 391 -18.28 -29.44 9.13
N THR A 392 -19.48 -28.99 8.77
CA THR A 392 -20.58 -29.92 8.42
C THR A 392 -20.33 -30.63 7.09
N THR A 393 -19.35 -30.14 6.32
CA THR A 393 -18.87 -30.80 5.11
C THR A 393 -17.56 -31.55 5.38
N HIS A 394 -17.24 -32.51 4.52
CA HIS A 394 -16.17 -33.50 4.76
C HIS A 394 -14.71 -33.09 4.48
N PRO A 395 -14.30 -31.86 4.05
CA PRO A 395 -12.89 -31.65 3.74
C PRO A 395 -12.05 -31.71 5.03
N PRO A 396 -10.95 -32.48 5.06
CA PRO A 396 -10.10 -32.53 6.25
C PRO A 396 -9.53 -31.13 6.51
N ARG A 397 -9.58 -30.66 7.75
CA ARG A 397 -9.06 -29.33 8.18
C ARG A 397 -7.65 -29.04 7.64
N SER A 398 -6.85 -30.10 7.48
CA SER A 398 -5.52 -30.05 6.86
C SER A 398 -5.52 -29.69 5.37
N ALA A 399 -6.47 -30.18 4.57
CA ALA A 399 -6.56 -29.84 3.15
C ALA A 399 -6.96 -28.37 2.96
N TRP A 400 -7.81 -27.83 3.84
CA TRP A 400 -8.15 -26.41 3.83
C TRP A 400 -6.92 -25.54 4.13
N PHE A 401 -6.17 -25.87 5.18
CA PHE A 401 -4.91 -25.20 5.51
C PHE A 401 -3.90 -25.24 4.35
N TRP A 402 -3.63 -26.43 3.81
CA TRP A 402 -2.68 -26.58 2.71
C TRP A 402 -3.15 -25.92 1.41
N SER A 403 -4.46 -25.76 1.21
CA SER A 403 -4.98 -25.01 0.06
C SER A 403 -4.61 -23.53 0.13
N HIS A 404 -4.71 -22.90 1.30
CA HIS A 404 -4.28 -21.50 1.49
C HIS A 404 -2.77 -21.33 1.45
N VAL A 405 -2.03 -22.24 2.10
CA VAL A 405 -0.55 -22.21 2.12
C VAL A 405 0.01 -22.46 0.72
N GLY A 406 -0.46 -23.49 0.04
CA GLY A 406 -0.03 -23.82 -1.32
C GLY A 406 -0.39 -22.73 -2.32
N PHE A 407 -1.62 -22.20 -2.26
CA PHE A 407 -2.02 -21.07 -3.09
C PHE A 407 -1.17 -19.82 -2.81
N GLY A 408 -0.92 -19.50 -1.54
CA GLY A 408 -0.07 -18.38 -1.13
C GLY A 408 1.35 -18.49 -1.63
N LEU A 409 1.96 -19.66 -1.48
CA LEU A 409 3.30 -19.93 -1.97
C LEU A 409 3.38 -19.73 -3.49
N VAL A 410 2.50 -20.39 -4.24
CA VAL A 410 2.49 -20.32 -5.71
C VAL A 410 2.25 -18.89 -6.18
N THR A 411 1.26 -18.20 -5.62
CA THR A 411 0.90 -16.86 -6.07
C THR A 411 1.88 -15.78 -5.62
N GLY A 412 2.48 -15.90 -4.44
CA GLY A 412 3.60 -15.06 -4.01
C GLY A 412 4.81 -15.20 -4.92
N CYS A 413 5.24 -16.44 -5.20
CA CYS A 413 6.33 -16.68 -6.16
C CYS A 413 5.99 -16.15 -7.56
N LEU A 414 4.75 -16.32 -8.01
CA LEU A 414 4.31 -15.84 -9.33
C LEU A 414 4.38 -14.32 -9.44
N VAL A 415 4.13 -13.56 -8.37
CA VAL A 415 4.29 -12.09 -8.36
C VAL A 415 5.75 -11.70 -8.63
N VAL A 416 6.70 -12.35 -7.95
CA VAL A 416 8.14 -12.11 -8.16
C VAL A 416 8.54 -12.46 -9.58
N LEU A 417 8.13 -13.63 -10.08
CA LEU A 417 8.45 -14.10 -11.42
C LEU A 417 7.85 -13.22 -12.52
N VAL A 418 6.61 -12.75 -12.36
CA VAL A 418 5.96 -11.85 -13.31
C VAL A 418 6.67 -10.50 -13.36
N ALA A 419 7.10 -9.95 -12.22
CA ALA A 419 7.87 -8.72 -12.22
C ALA A 419 9.25 -8.89 -12.84
N ALA A 420 9.97 -9.97 -12.51
CA ALA A 420 11.24 -10.29 -13.14
C ALA A 420 11.09 -10.47 -14.66
N GLY A 421 10.07 -11.21 -15.09
CA GLY A 421 9.77 -11.45 -16.50
C GLY A 421 9.39 -10.17 -17.26
N THR A 422 8.57 -9.30 -16.68
CA THR A 422 8.20 -8.01 -17.29
C THR A 422 9.36 -7.02 -17.31
N THR A 423 10.22 -7.03 -16.29
CA THR A 423 11.49 -6.28 -16.29
C THR A 423 12.39 -6.75 -17.42
N ALA A 424 12.62 -8.05 -17.53
CA ALA A 424 13.44 -8.62 -18.60
C ALA A 424 12.86 -8.35 -20.00
N ALA A 425 11.54 -8.48 -20.15
CA ALA A 425 10.86 -8.21 -21.42
C ALA A 425 10.95 -6.74 -21.84
N THR A 426 10.83 -5.81 -20.88
CA THR A 426 10.93 -4.37 -21.17
C THR A 426 12.36 -3.89 -21.39
N LEU A 427 13.35 -4.46 -20.70
CA LEU A 427 14.76 -4.26 -21.01
C LEU A 427 15.09 -4.70 -22.44
N ALA A 428 14.45 -5.77 -22.93
CA ALA A 428 14.68 -6.28 -24.29
C ALA A 428 14.08 -5.39 -25.40
N LEU A 429 13.21 -4.42 -25.07
CA LEU A 429 12.63 -3.49 -26.06
C LEU A 429 13.63 -2.43 -26.54
N ASP A 430 14.65 -2.13 -25.74
CA ASP A 430 15.72 -1.18 -26.06
C ASP A 430 17.08 -1.83 -25.76
N PRO A 431 17.52 -2.79 -26.61
CA PRO A 431 18.67 -3.62 -26.33
C PRO A 431 19.97 -2.81 -26.45
N GLY A 432 20.43 -2.27 -25.33
CA GLY A 432 21.75 -1.66 -25.18
C GLY A 432 22.85 -2.67 -24.82
N ALA A 433 24.09 -2.20 -24.77
CA ALA A 433 25.21 -2.97 -24.23
C ALA A 433 24.91 -3.41 -22.78
N GLY A 434 25.14 -4.69 -22.47
CA GLY A 434 24.91 -5.25 -21.13
C GLY A 434 23.50 -5.76 -20.84
N THR A 435 22.55 -5.70 -21.78
CA THR A 435 21.17 -6.18 -21.58
C THR A 435 21.11 -7.65 -21.13
N ALA A 436 21.91 -8.53 -21.74
CA ALA A 436 21.97 -9.94 -21.33
C ALA A 436 22.48 -10.13 -19.89
N VAL A 437 23.43 -9.29 -19.46
CA VAL A 437 23.94 -9.31 -18.08
C VAL A 437 22.83 -8.88 -17.12
N ARG A 438 22.14 -7.78 -17.43
CA ARG A 438 21.01 -7.26 -16.63
C ARG A 438 19.87 -8.26 -16.51
N MET A 439 19.52 -8.99 -17.58
CA MET A 439 18.50 -10.04 -17.53
C MET A 439 18.90 -11.16 -16.57
N ARG A 440 20.19 -11.57 -16.56
CA ARG A 440 20.69 -12.55 -15.57
C ARG A 440 20.65 -11.99 -14.16
N THR A 441 21.02 -10.72 -13.96
CA THR A 441 20.92 -10.04 -12.67
C THR A 441 19.49 -10.05 -12.15
N VAL A 442 18.51 -9.70 -12.98
CA VAL A 442 17.07 -9.71 -12.63
C VAL A 442 16.62 -11.10 -12.18
N LEU A 443 17.02 -12.16 -12.89
CA LEU A 443 16.70 -13.55 -12.51
C LEU A 443 17.40 -13.97 -11.22
N ALA A 444 18.66 -13.57 -11.02
CA ALA A 444 19.42 -13.89 -9.81
C ALA A 444 18.83 -13.20 -8.57
N VAL A 445 18.40 -11.93 -8.71
CA VAL A 445 17.68 -11.18 -7.66
C VAL A 445 16.36 -11.85 -7.34
N ALA A 446 15.55 -12.17 -8.37
CA ALA A 446 14.29 -12.86 -8.17
C ALA A 446 14.48 -14.19 -7.42
N ALA A 447 15.51 -14.98 -7.76
CA ALA A 447 15.80 -16.25 -7.10
C ALA A 447 16.28 -16.05 -5.64
N ALA A 448 17.14 -15.06 -5.40
CA ALA A 448 17.64 -14.73 -4.05
C ALA A 448 16.51 -14.29 -3.11
N ASP A 449 15.47 -13.65 -3.65
CA ASP A 449 14.36 -13.09 -2.91
C ASP A 449 13.23 -14.09 -2.57
N LEU A 450 13.09 -15.20 -3.32
CA LEU A 450 12.05 -16.22 -3.07
C LEU A 450 11.98 -16.77 -1.62
N PRO A 451 13.09 -17.01 -0.90
CA PRO A 451 13.10 -17.38 0.52
C PRO A 451 12.25 -16.45 1.40
N LEU A 452 12.20 -15.14 1.11
CA LEU A 452 11.42 -14.18 1.88
C LEU A 452 9.92 -14.48 1.79
N VAL A 453 9.43 -14.88 0.62
CA VAL A 453 8.02 -15.24 0.41
C VAL A 453 7.64 -16.42 1.32
N VAL A 454 8.53 -17.40 1.46
CA VAL A 454 8.32 -18.56 2.34
C VAL A 454 8.29 -18.15 3.81
N VAL A 455 9.17 -17.24 4.23
CA VAL A 455 9.20 -16.73 5.61
C VAL A 455 7.90 -16.00 5.95
N TYR A 456 7.44 -15.08 5.10
CA TYR A 456 6.20 -14.33 5.36
C TYR A 456 4.93 -15.21 5.28
N LEU A 457 4.93 -16.19 4.39
CA LEU A 457 3.91 -17.25 4.37
C LEU A 457 3.87 -18.00 5.70
N ALA A 458 5.04 -18.37 6.24
CA ALA A 458 5.16 -19.07 7.52
C ALA A 458 4.69 -18.20 8.70
N VAL A 459 5.00 -16.90 8.70
CA VAL A 459 4.48 -15.95 9.69
C VAL A 459 2.95 -15.94 9.66
N GLY A 460 2.34 -15.81 8.47
CA GLY A 460 0.88 -15.88 8.31
C GLY A 460 0.30 -17.21 8.82
N ALA A 461 0.98 -18.32 8.52
CA ALA A 461 0.58 -19.65 8.99
C ALA A 461 0.63 -19.76 10.52
N VAL A 462 1.71 -19.31 11.16
CA VAL A 462 1.86 -19.30 12.62
C VAL A 462 0.76 -18.47 13.28
N LEU A 463 0.46 -17.28 12.75
CA LEU A 463 -0.61 -16.44 13.28
C LEU A 463 -1.98 -17.13 13.24
N VAL A 464 -2.27 -17.88 12.17
CA VAL A 464 -3.56 -18.56 11.99
C VAL A 464 -3.61 -19.90 12.72
N GLY A 465 -2.49 -20.61 12.80
CA GLY A 465 -2.40 -21.94 13.39
C GLY A 465 -2.19 -21.95 14.90
N LEU A 466 -1.41 -20.99 15.42
CA LEU A 466 -0.96 -20.97 16.83
C LEU A 466 -1.48 -19.76 17.61
N LEU A 467 -1.72 -18.62 16.95
CA LEU A 467 -2.12 -17.37 17.63
C LEU A 467 -3.40 -16.72 17.03
N PRO A 468 -4.50 -17.48 16.88
CA PRO A 468 -5.67 -17.08 16.06
C PRO A 468 -6.42 -15.83 16.56
N THR A 469 -6.29 -15.49 17.85
CA THR A 469 -6.89 -14.28 18.44
C THR A 469 -6.12 -13.01 18.08
N THR A 470 -4.83 -13.14 17.75
CA THR A 470 -3.95 -12.01 17.43
C THR A 470 -3.78 -11.77 15.94
N THR A 471 -4.23 -12.69 15.10
CA THR A 471 -4.04 -12.66 13.63
C THR A 471 -4.43 -11.31 13.01
N GLY A 472 -5.50 -10.69 13.50
CA GLY A 472 -5.96 -9.39 13.01
C GLY A 472 -4.94 -8.27 13.24
N TRP A 473 -4.62 -7.96 14.49
CA TRP A 473 -3.75 -6.82 14.82
C TRP A 473 -2.27 -7.13 14.55
N LEU A 474 -1.79 -8.31 14.97
CA LEU A 474 -0.39 -8.70 14.83
C LEU A 474 -0.05 -8.98 13.37
N GLY A 475 -1.01 -9.46 12.58
CA GLY A 475 -0.85 -9.58 11.13
C GLY A 475 -0.53 -8.24 10.48
N TRP A 476 -1.26 -7.18 10.84
CA TRP A 476 -0.97 -5.82 10.35
C TRP A 476 0.34 -5.25 10.89
N VAL A 477 0.64 -5.45 12.18
CA VAL A 477 1.89 -4.99 12.79
C VAL A 477 3.09 -5.65 12.15
N LEU A 478 3.05 -6.96 11.88
CA LEU A 478 4.17 -7.65 11.24
C LEU A 478 4.27 -7.29 9.76
N LEU A 479 3.14 -7.13 9.07
CA LEU A 479 3.10 -6.76 7.66
C LEU A 479 3.63 -5.34 7.41
N PHE A 480 3.20 -4.36 8.20
CA PHE A 480 3.69 -2.97 8.07
C PHE A 480 4.98 -2.71 8.84
N GLY A 481 5.13 -3.28 10.04
CA GLY A 481 6.27 -3.05 10.91
C GLY A 481 7.56 -3.62 10.34
N LEU A 482 7.55 -4.85 9.81
CA LEU A 482 8.75 -5.42 9.18
C LEU A 482 9.09 -4.72 7.85
N MET A 483 8.09 -4.25 7.11
CA MET A 483 8.29 -3.41 5.93
C MET A 483 8.98 -2.08 6.29
N LEU A 484 8.46 -1.38 7.29
CA LEU A 484 9.03 -0.12 7.76
C LEU A 484 10.44 -0.34 8.33
N VAL A 485 10.64 -1.38 9.13
CA VAL A 485 11.97 -1.73 9.64
C VAL A 485 12.92 -2.03 8.49
N GLY A 486 12.55 -2.83 7.49
CA GLY A 486 13.42 -3.10 6.34
C GLY A 486 13.76 -1.85 5.51
N GLN A 487 12.77 -0.99 5.23
CA GLN A 487 12.96 0.19 4.37
C GLN A 487 13.71 1.33 5.06
N PHE A 488 13.55 1.45 6.38
CA PHE A 488 14.19 2.49 7.18
C PHE A 488 15.38 1.96 7.99
N ALA A 489 15.66 0.64 7.99
CA ALA A 489 16.83 0.00 8.63
C ALA A 489 18.15 0.72 8.38
N PRO A 490 18.47 1.11 7.13
CA PRO A 490 19.70 1.85 6.85
C PRO A 490 19.76 3.23 7.53
N LEU A 491 18.60 3.82 7.85
CA LEU A 491 18.47 5.16 8.45
C LEU A 491 18.50 5.13 9.98
N PHE A 492 18.31 3.98 10.63
CA PHE A 492 18.30 3.87 12.10
C PHE A 492 19.69 3.76 12.74
N GLY A 493 20.77 3.92 11.98
CA GLY A 493 22.15 3.77 12.49
C GLY A 493 22.56 2.31 12.75
N PRO A 494 23.64 2.06 13.53
CA PRO A 494 24.19 0.73 13.82
C PRO A 494 23.44 0.02 14.95
N VAL A 495 22.11 -0.06 14.86
CA VAL A 495 21.33 -0.83 15.84
C VAL A 495 21.36 -2.30 15.41
N ASP A 496 22.41 -3.01 15.81
CA ASP A 496 22.76 -4.35 15.30
C ASP A 496 21.64 -5.38 15.47
N TRP A 497 20.87 -5.31 16.57
CA TRP A 497 19.80 -6.28 16.82
C TRP A 497 18.65 -6.17 15.82
N LEU A 498 18.33 -4.95 15.36
CA LEU A 498 17.26 -4.72 14.38
C LEU A 498 17.64 -5.32 13.02
N ARG A 499 18.93 -5.27 12.69
CA ARG A 499 19.49 -5.87 11.47
C ARG A 499 19.46 -7.40 11.54
N LEU A 500 19.77 -7.98 12.69
CA LEU A 500 19.76 -9.43 12.90
C LEU A 500 18.36 -10.05 12.81
N VAL A 501 17.33 -9.32 13.24
CA VAL A 501 15.93 -9.81 13.23
C VAL A 501 15.31 -9.77 11.84
N SER A 502 15.72 -8.84 10.97
CA SER A 502 15.11 -8.67 9.66
C SER A 502 15.51 -9.79 8.68
N PRO A 503 14.55 -10.56 8.12
CA PRO A 503 14.84 -11.57 7.11
C PRO A 503 15.53 -11.01 5.86
N PHE A 504 15.30 -9.72 5.54
CA PHE A 504 15.88 -9.04 4.38
C PHE A 504 17.41 -8.89 4.46
N HIS A 505 18.00 -8.92 5.66
CA HIS A 505 19.46 -8.85 5.81
C HIS A 505 20.17 -10.18 5.56
N HIS A 506 19.43 -11.29 5.54
CA HIS A 506 19.97 -12.64 5.37
C HIS A 506 19.79 -13.17 3.94
N VAL A 507 19.25 -12.34 3.04
CA VAL A 507 19.14 -12.66 1.61
C VAL A 507 20.50 -12.53 0.94
N ALA A 508 20.83 -13.46 0.05
CA ALA A 508 22.06 -13.40 -0.74
C ALA A 508 22.03 -12.15 -1.64
N ASN A 509 23.07 -11.32 -1.60
CA ASN A 509 23.22 -10.23 -2.56
C ASN A 509 23.82 -10.77 -3.86
N PRO A 510 23.07 -10.84 -4.98
CA PRO A 510 23.58 -11.40 -6.24
C PRO A 510 24.61 -10.51 -6.93
N LEU A 511 24.77 -9.26 -6.49
CA LEU A 511 25.78 -8.33 -6.99
C LEU A 511 27.11 -8.43 -6.24
N ALA A 512 27.20 -9.24 -5.17
CA ALA A 512 28.44 -9.44 -4.44
C ALA A 512 29.38 -10.42 -5.18
N ASP A 513 30.68 -10.25 -5.00
CA ASP A 513 31.69 -11.15 -5.59
C ASP A 513 31.56 -12.60 -5.09
N ASP A 514 31.17 -12.78 -3.83
CA ASP A 514 30.85 -14.09 -3.23
C ASP A 514 29.48 -14.06 -2.51
N PRO A 515 28.38 -14.33 -3.24
CA PRO A 515 27.04 -14.34 -2.67
C PRO A 515 26.86 -15.48 -1.67
N ARG A 516 26.54 -15.15 -0.41
CA ARG A 516 26.31 -16.14 0.65
C ARG A 516 24.88 -16.66 0.61
N TRP A 517 24.67 -17.84 0.02
CA TRP A 517 23.35 -18.49 -0.12
C TRP A 517 22.90 -19.32 1.09
N TRP A 518 23.83 -19.76 1.95
CA TRP A 518 23.51 -20.63 3.08
C TRP A 518 22.49 -20.02 4.08
N PRO A 519 22.47 -18.71 4.39
CA PRO A 519 21.47 -18.16 5.32
C PRO A 519 20.06 -18.29 4.76
N SER A 520 19.90 -18.18 3.44
CA SER A 520 18.62 -18.37 2.76
C SER A 520 18.08 -19.80 2.93
N VAL A 521 18.96 -20.80 2.89
CA VAL A 521 18.58 -22.21 3.15
C VAL A 521 18.08 -22.37 4.59
N VAL A 522 18.78 -21.77 5.56
CA VAL A 522 18.37 -21.81 6.98
C VAL A 522 17.03 -21.12 7.18
N MET A 523 16.81 -19.96 6.55
CA MET A 523 15.52 -19.25 6.61
C MET A 523 14.37 -20.11 6.09
N VAL A 524 14.55 -20.78 4.94
CA VAL A 524 13.53 -21.68 4.37
C VAL A 524 13.28 -22.87 5.29
N ALA A 525 14.33 -23.49 5.84
CA ALA A 525 14.19 -24.61 6.76
C ALA A 525 13.39 -24.23 8.02
N VAL A 526 13.69 -23.09 8.63
CA VAL A 526 12.96 -22.55 9.79
C VAL A 526 11.51 -22.24 9.42
N ALA A 527 11.28 -21.61 8.26
CA ALA A 527 9.94 -21.29 7.80
C ALA A 527 9.09 -22.55 7.55
N VAL A 528 9.67 -23.60 6.95
CA VAL A 528 8.99 -24.89 6.75
C VAL A 528 8.63 -25.54 8.09
N ALA A 529 9.56 -25.55 9.05
CA ALA A 529 9.29 -26.07 10.40
C ALA A 529 8.14 -25.29 11.07
N ALA A 530 8.11 -23.97 10.94
CA ALA A 530 7.06 -23.11 11.47
C ALA A 530 5.69 -23.38 10.80
N VAL A 531 5.64 -23.59 9.48
CA VAL A 531 4.41 -23.98 8.77
C VAL A 531 3.89 -25.33 9.24
N LEU A 532 4.77 -26.31 9.46
CA LEU A 532 4.39 -27.63 9.96
C LEU A 532 3.85 -27.56 11.40
N ALA A 533 4.47 -26.75 12.26
CA ALA A 533 3.96 -26.48 13.61
C ALA A 533 2.60 -25.77 13.56
N ALA A 534 2.44 -24.77 12.69
CA ALA A 534 1.18 -24.07 12.47
C ALA A 534 0.06 -24.99 11.99
N ARG A 535 0.37 -25.93 11.08
CA ARG A 535 -0.56 -26.98 10.65
C ARG A 535 -1.02 -27.84 11.82
N ALA A 536 -0.08 -28.29 12.66
CA ALA A 536 -0.41 -29.10 13.83
C ALA A 536 -1.34 -28.34 14.80
N GLY A 537 -1.07 -27.05 15.03
CA GLY A 537 -1.94 -26.17 15.82
C GLY A 537 -3.33 -25.99 15.19
N TRP A 538 -3.40 -25.70 13.90
CA TRP A 538 -4.65 -25.55 13.15
C TRP A 538 -5.54 -26.80 13.23
N CYS A 539 -4.95 -27.99 13.09
CA CYS A 539 -5.72 -29.23 13.13
C CYS A 539 -6.20 -29.61 14.53
N ARG A 540 -5.48 -29.18 15.59
CA ARG A 540 -5.77 -29.56 16.98
C ARG A 540 -6.59 -28.51 17.74
N ARG A 541 -6.68 -27.27 17.26
CA ARG A 541 -7.39 -26.19 17.96
C ARG A 541 -8.90 -26.23 17.78
N ASP A 542 -9.62 -25.78 18.80
CA ASP A 542 -11.06 -25.54 18.74
C ASP A 542 -11.37 -24.30 17.90
N LEU A 543 -12.53 -24.28 17.24
CA LEU A 543 -12.94 -23.21 16.32
C LEU A 543 -13.57 -22.00 17.01
N VAL A 544 -14.07 -22.18 18.24
CA VAL A 544 -14.89 -21.18 18.92
C VAL A 544 -14.12 -20.60 20.11
N ARG A 545 -13.58 -19.39 19.91
CA ARG A 545 -13.42 -18.35 20.94
C ARG A 545 -13.52 -16.98 20.29
#